data_AF-A0A1L9GTU5-F1
#
_entry.id   AF-A0A1L9GTU5-F1
#
_cell.length_a   1.000
_cell.length_b   1.000
_cell.length_c   1.000
_cell.angle_alpha   90.00
_cell.angle_beta   90.00
_cell.angle_gamma   90.00
#
_symmetry.space_group_name_H-M   'P 1'
#
loop_
_entity.id
_entity.type
_entity.pdbx_description
1 polymer ?
#
loop_
_entity_poly.entity_id
_entity_poly.type
_entity_poly.pdbx_seq_one_letter_code
_entity_poly.pdbx_strand_id
1 'polypeptide(L)'
;MPLKYAKIFVVDNYSTDGTYETLKNIENLVVIRKKCSHGLGRKIALEKALNKAGDEDFLMYVDFDTVYNKEYIDLVKKNIGILGDNEVFIFGMLSKAKANKFVPWKDLFTSEDLERYAHFKSFGYRLIMDKEKFDIVYGGKGLINKYYQNDNSVGENFYNRHKRYKTSNFGFGIRMFRVLVDNERGVAFKSFSEFYNSSSSKSIIRGLLFMVAYTIARILGVYSYSKDKNNIEYIKESLQDS
;
A
#
# COMPACT_ATOMS: atom_id res chain seq x y z
N MET A 1 26.70 0.86 3.57
CA MET A 1 26.37 -0.14 4.62
C MET A 1 24.89 -0.49 4.52
N PRO A 2 24.48 -1.75 4.66
CA PRO A 2 23.07 -2.17 4.62
C PRO A 2 22.26 -1.51 5.75
N LEU A 3 20.93 -1.47 5.60
CA LEU A 3 20.01 -1.09 6.68
C LEU A 3 20.04 -2.20 7.74
N LYS A 4 20.31 -1.86 9.00
CA LYS A 4 20.21 -2.83 10.10
C LYS A 4 18.74 -2.97 10.47
N TYR A 5 18.25 -4.21 10.58
CA TYR A 5 16.90 -4.54 11.00
C TYR A 5 16.95 -5.69 12.01
N ALA A 6 16.01 -5.70 12.96
CA ALA A 6 15.94 -6.77 13.96
C ALA A 6 15.26 -8.02 13.41
N LYS A 7 14.12 -7.85 12.73
CA LYS A 7 13.33 -8.95 12.19
C LYS A 7 12.42 -8.50 11.06
N ILE A 8 12.16 -9.38 10.10
CA ILE A 8 11.17 -9.18 9.05
C ILE A 8 10.08 -10.25 9.20
N PHE A 9 8.81 -9.83 9.17
CA PHE A 9 7.66 -10.73 9.24
C PHE A 9 7.01 -10.81 7.86
N VAL A 10 6.84 -12.03 7.36
CA VAL A 10 6.34 -12.30 6.02
C VAL A 10 5.17 -13.25 6.10
N VAL A 11 4.13 -12.99 5.33
CA VAL A 11 3.02 -13.92 5.15
C VAL A 11 3.09 -14.48 3.74
N ASP A 12 3.39 -15.78 3.65
CA ASP A 12 3.32 -16.53 2.40
C ASP A 12 1.89 -16.99 2.15
N ASN A 13 1.33 -16.62 1.00
CA ASN A 13 -0.03 -16.96 0.61
C ASN A 13 -0.12 -18.34 -0.07
N TYR A 14 0.53 -19.34 0.50
CA TYR A 14 0.64 -20.68 -0.09
C TYR A 14 1.26 -20.65 -1.49
N SER A 15 2.44 -20.05 -1.62
CA SER A 15 3.20 -20.16 -2.86
C SER A 15 3.51 -21.63 -3.15
N THR A 16 3.50 -21.98 -4.43
CA THR A 16 3.67 -23.37 -4.93
C THR A 16 4.96 -23.55 -5.73
N ASP A 17 5.79 -22.52 -5.80
CA ASP A 17 6.99 -22.41 -6.63
C ASP A 17 8.30 -22.52 -5.81
N GLY A 18 8.21 -22.96 -4.55
CA GLY A 18 9.34 -23.05 -3.63
C GLY A 18 9.63 -21.76 -2.84
N THR A 19 8.87 -20.67 -3.07
CA THR A 19 9.07 -19.39 -2.35
C THR A 19 9.03 -19.57 -0.83
N TYR A 20 8.09 -20.33 -0.29
CA TYR A 20 7.97 -20.54 1.16
C TYR A 20 9.23 -21.19 1.74
N GLU A 21 9.73 -22.23 1.06
CA GLU A 21 10.89 -23.01 1.46
C GLU A 21 12.17 -22.16 1.40
N THR A 22 12.33 -21.34 0.35
CA THR A 22 13.44 -20.38 0.25
C THR A 22 13.40 -19.36 1.38
N LEU A 23 12.25 -18.72 1.61
CA LEU A 23 12.10 -17.67 2.62
C LEU A 23 12.36 -18.21 4.03
N LYS A 24 11.92 -19.43 4.33
CA LYS A 24 12.09 -20.04 5.66
C LYS A 24 13.56 -20.22 6.06
N ASN A 25 14.47 -20.29 5.10
CA ASN A 25 15.91 -20.47 5.33
C ASN A 25 16.68 -19.15 5.50
N ILE A 26 16.02 -17.98 5.36
CA ILE A 26 16.65 -16.68 5.52
C ILE A 26 16.68 -16.30 7.01
N GLU A 27 17.88 -15.99 7.52
CA GLU A 27 18.06 -15.54 8.90
C GLU A 27 17.29 -14.24 9.16
N ASN A 28 16.75 -14.09 10.38
CA ASN A 28 15.97 -12.93 10.81
C ASN A 28 14.64 -12.70 10.06
N LEU A 29 14.22 -13.68 9.24
CA LEU A 29 12.91 -13.73 8.61
C LEU A 29 11.96 -14.64 9.40
N VAL A 30 10.74 -14.19 9.65
CA VAL A 30 9.65 -15.02 10.19
C VAL A 30 8.60 -15.20 9.12
N VAL A 31 8.52 -16.41 8.57
CA VAL A 31 7.55 -16.74 7.52
C VAL A 31 6.32 -17.41 8.13
N ILE A 32 5.15 -16.88 7.80
CA ILE A 32 3.84 -17.41 8.20
C ILE A 32 3.15 -17.89 6.93
N ARG A 33 2.94 -19.20 6.81
CA ARG A 33 2.17 -19.75 5.68
C ARG A 33 0.69 -19.67 6.01
N LYS A 34 -0.07 -18.85 5.27
CA LYS A 34 -1.52 -18.72 5.47
C LYS A 34 -2.22 -18.29 4.19
N LYS A 35 -3.28 -19.01 3.80
CA LYS A 35 -4.10 -18.64 2.65
C LYS A 35 -4.91 -17.40 3.01
N CYS A 36 -4.66 -16.30 2.33
CA CYS A 36 -5.26 -14.99 2.62
C CYS A 36 -5.30 -14.09 1.37
N SER A 37 -6.05 -13.00 1.47
CA SER A 37 -5.94 -11.87 0.55
C SER A 37 -4.67 -11.06 0.85
N HIS A 38 -4.31 -10.19 -0.10
CA HIS A 38 -3.12 -9.33 0.02
C HIS A 38 -3.16 -8.43 1.26
N GLY A 39 -4.27 -7.68 1.44
CA GLY A 39 -4.45 -6.80 2.60
C GLY A 39 -4.47 -7.56 3.93
N LEU A 40 -5.13 -8.72 3.99
CA LEU A 40 -5.10 -9.58 5.18
C LEU A 40 -3.69 -10.09 5.50
N GLY A 41 -2.88 -10.44 4.49
CA GLY A 41 -1.47 -10.81 4.68
C GLY A 41 -0.67 -9.69 5.35
N ARG A 42 -0.80 -8.44 4.87
CA ARG A 42 -0.16 -7.26 5.48
C ARG A 42 -0.62 -7.02 6.91
N LYS A 43 -1.92 -7.17 7.18
CA LYS A 43 -2.47 -7.06 8.53
C LYS A 43 -1.84 -8.06 9.49
N ILE A 44 -1.75 -9.33 9.10
CA ILE A 44 -1.17 -10.40 9.93
C ILE A 44 0.33 -10.16 10.16
N ALA A 45 1.07 -9.72 9.14
CA ALA A 45 2.48 -9.37 9.29
C ALA A 45 2.67 -8.22 10.29
N LEU A 46 1.85 -7.17 10.20
CA LEU A 46 1.86 -6.05 11.14
C LEU A 46 1.57 -6.49 12.57
N GLU A 47 0.52 -7.28 12.79
CA GLU A 47 0.16 -7.79 14.12
C GLU A 47 1.32 -8.57 14.74
N LYS A 48 2.03 -9.36 13.94
CA LYS A 48 3.20 -10.13 14.41
C LYS A 48 4.39 -9.25 14.74
N ALA A 49 4.62 -8.20 13.95
CA ALA A 49 5.64 -7.19 14.24
C ALA A 49 5.33 -6.43 15.53
N LEU A 50 4.08 -5.96 15.70
CA LEU A 50 3.64 -5.24 16.90
C LEU A 50 3.73 -6.07 18.18
N ASN A 51 3.50 -7.38 18.11
CA ASN A 51 3.66 -8.28 19.25
C ASN A 51 5.12 -8.46 19.70
N LYS A 52 6.09 -8.01 18.90
CA LYS A 52 7.53 -8.09 19.22
C LYS A 52 8.17 -6.72 19.42
N ALA A 53 7.62 -5.68 18.82
CA ALA A 53 8.11 -4.32 18.92
C ALA A 53 7.67 -3.64 20.24
N GLY A 54 8.58 -2.91 20.86
CA GLY A 54 8.26 -1.85 21.81
C GLY A 54 7.70 -0.63 21.09
N ASP A 55 7.03 0.27 21.83
CA ASP A 55 6.37 1.44 21.26
C ASP A 55 7.30 2.38 20.47
N GLU A 56 8.56 2.42 20.89
CA GLU A 56 9.61 3.26 20.32
C GLU A 56 10.41 2.59 19.20
N ASP A 57 10.16 1.31 18.90
CA ASP A 57 10.77 0.65 17.77
C ASP A 57 10.20 1.19 16.45
N PHE A 58 11.04 1.25 15.41
CA PHE A 58 10.59 1.61 14.07
C PHE A 58 10.06 0.39 13.33
N LEU A 59 8.91 0.55 12.67
CA LEU A 59 8.34 -0.39 11.72
C LEU A 59 8.38 0.20 10.32
N MET A 60 8.64 -0.65 9.33
CA MET A 60 8.65 -0.30 7.92
C MET A 60 8.19 -1.50 7.10
N TYR A 61 7.53 -1.23 5.97
CA TYR A 61 7.14 -2.20 4.96
C TYR A 61 8.14 -2.21 3.81
N VAL A 62 8.38 -3.41 3.29
CA VAL A 62 9.25 -3.64 2.13
C VAL A 62 8.53 -4.55 1.16
N ASP A 63 8.66 -4.25 -0.12
CA ASP A 63 8.16 -5.10 -1.20
C ASP A 63 9.22 -6.17 -1.52
N PHE A 64 8.78 -7.43 -1.62
CA PHE A 64 9.67 -8.57 -1.84
C PHE A 64 10.13 -8.70 -3.30
N ASP A 65 9.44 -8.04 -4.23
CA ASP A 65 9.80 -7.98 -5.64
C ASP A 65 10.62 -6.73 -6.00
N THR A 66 11.24 -6.07 -5.00
CA THR A 66 11.95 -4.80 -5.18
C THR A 66 13.38 -4.84 -4.64
N VAL A 67 14.35 -4.48 -5.49
CA VAL A 67 15.73 -4.20 -5.08
C VAL A 67 15.91 -2.70 -4.86
N TYR A 68 16.20 -2.30 -3.63
CA TYR A 68 16.37 -0.90 -3.26
C TYR A 68 17.83 -0.44 -3.41
N ASN A 69 18.04 0.71 -4.06
CA ASN A 69 19.39 1.26 -4.24
C ASN A 69 19.94 1.93 -2.96
N LYS A 70 21.23 2.29 -2.99
CA LYS A 70 21.90 2.98 -1.88
C LYS A 70 21.21 4.29 -1.48
N GLU A 71 20.71 5.06 -2.45
CA GLU A 71 20.02 6.34 -2.18
C GLU A 71 18.76 6.14 -1.32
N TYR A 72 17.96 5.10 -1.62
CA TYR A 72 16.80 4.75 -0.81
C TYR A 72 17.20 4.35 0.60
N ILE A 73 18.25 3.53 0.74
CA ILE A 73 18.74 3.10 2.06
C ILE A 73 19.24 4.28 2.89
N ASP A 74 19.97 5.22 2.27
CA ASP A 74 20.46 6.43 2.94
C ASP A 74 19.28 7.35 3.33
N LEU A 75 18.24 7.44 2.50
CA LEU A 75 17.01 8.17 2.79
C LEU A 75 16.27 7.58 4.00
N VAL A 76 16.10 6.25 4.06
CA VAL A 76 15.47 5.58 5.20
C VAL A 76 16.28 5.82 6.47
N LYS A 77 17.61 5.68 6.43
CA LYS A 77 18.49 5.93 7.58
C LYS A 77 18.39 7.35 8.12
N LYS A 78 18.37 8.34 7.21
CA LYS A 78 18.17 9.74 7.58
C LYS A 78 16.84 9.91 8.32
N ASN A 79 15.76 9.35 7.80
CA ASN A 79 14.42 9.49 8.39
C ASN A 79 14.29 8.79 9.75
N ILE A 80 14.90 7.61 9.95
CA ILE A 80 14.94 6.96 11.28
C ILE A 80 15.54 7.89 12.35
N GLY A 81 16.54 8.71 12.00
CA GLY A 81 17.20 9.62 12.94
C GLY A 81 16.45 10.91 13.25
N ILE A 82 15.40 11.25 12.50
CA ILE A 82 14.71 12.56 12.63
C ILE A 82 13.19 12.44 12.79
N LEU A 83 12.59 11.28 12.49
CA LEU A 83 11.15 11.09 12.60
C LEU A 83 10.68 11.22 14.05
N GLY A 84 9.74 12.13 14.26
CA GLY A 84 9.06 12.32 15.53
C GLY A 84 7.99 11.26 15.82
N ASP A 85 7.45 11.33 17.03
CA ASP A 85 6.47 10.37 17.55
C ASP A 85 5.15 10.31 16.78
N ASN A 86 4.73 11.45 16.21
CA ASN A 86 3.49 11.62 15.48
C ASN A 86 3.75 11.74 13.98
N GLU A 87 4.79 11.09 13.47
CA GLU A 87 5.19 11.20 12.07
C GLU A 87 5.26 9.84 11.38
N VAL A 88 4.85 9.84 10.12
CA VAL A 88 4.93 8.68 9.24
C VAL A 88 5.62 9.10 7.96
N PHE A 89 6.79 8.55 7.70
CA PHE A 89 7.45 8.70 6.42
C PHE A 89 6.77 7.80 5.39
N ILE A 90 6.28 8.38 4.30
CA ILE A 90 5.41 7.68 3.35
C ILE A 90 6.10 6.46 2.74
N PHE A 91 7.38 6.54 2.37
CA PHE A 91 8.07 5.38 1.82
C PHE A 91 8.22 4.27 2.86
N GLY A 92 7.65 3.10 2.52
CA GLY A 92 7.58 1.97 3.43
C GLY A 92 6.72 2.22 4.69
N MET A 93 5.94 3.31 4.74
CA MET A 93 5.19 3.75 5.92
C MET A 93 6.03 3.75 7.21
N LEU A 94 7.30 4.14 7.11
CA LEU A 94 8.24 4.11 8.21
C LEU A 94 7.74 5.01 9.35
N SER A 95 7.54 4.42 10.52
CA SER A 95 6.99 5.08 11.69
C SER A 95 7.30 4.30 12.96
N LYS A 96 7.08 4.92 14.13
CA LYS A 96 7.13 4.23 15.41
C LYS A 96 6.04 3.15 15.50
N ALA A 97 6.31 2.05 16.20
CA ALA A 97 5.38 0.95 16.35
C ALA A 97 4.06 1.40 17.00
N LYS A 98 4.11 2.35 17.96
CA LYS A 98 2.91 2.93 18.59
C LYS A 98 1.91 3.49 17.57
N ALA A 99 2.38 4.13 16.51
CA ALA A 99 1.52 4.68 15.45
C ALA A 99 0.72 3.58 14.75
N ASN A 100 1.35 2.42 14.54
CA ASN A 100 0.77 1.30 13.83
C ASN A 100 -0.28 0.53 14.67
N LYS A 101 -0.31 0.70 15.99
CA LYS A 101 -1.33 0.08 16.87
C LYS A 101 -2.73 0.64 16.63
N PHE A 102 -2.82 1.92 16.27
CA PHE A 102 -4.09 2.61 16.04
C PHE A 102 -4.55 2.54 14.58
N VAL A 103 -3.62 2.27 13.66
CA VAL A 103 -3.86 2.35 12.21
C VAL A 103 -3.53 1.01 11.52
N PRO A 104 -4.37 -0.02 11.71
CA PRO A 104 -4.18 -1.33 11.09
C PRO A 104 -4.49 -1.30 9.59
N TRP A 105 -3.93 -2.25 8.85
CA TRP A 105 -4.29 -2.47 7.45
C TRP A 105 -5.75 -2.91 7.30
N LYS A 106 -6.43 -2.34 6.31
CA LYS A 106 -7.70 -2.87 5.80
C LYS A 106 -7.46 -3.98 4.79
N ASP A 107 -8.40 -4.92 4.72
CA ASP A 107 -8.36 -5.99 3.73
C ASP A 107 -8.84 -5.49 2.36
N LEU A 108 -7.98 -4.74 1.69
CA LEU A 108 -8.16 -4.20 0.34
C LEU A 108 -7.12 -4.83 -0.61
N PHE A 109 -7.51 -5.04 -1.87
CA PHE A 109 -6.61 -5.50 -2.93
C PHE A 109 -5.82 -4.37 -3.60
N THR A 110 -6.31 -3.14 -3.51
CA THR A 110 -5.72 -1.95 -4.10
C THR A 110 -6.15 -0.71 -3.32
N SER A 111 -5.42 0.40 -3.48
CA SER A 111 -5.64 1.66 -2.76
C SER A 111 -5.57 1.53 -1.23
N GLU A 112 -5.02 0.42 -0.74
CA GLU A 112 -4.79 0.14 0.67
C GLU A 112 -3.78 1.10 1.28
N ASP A 113 -2.77 1.52 0.50
CA ASP A 113 -1.78 2.48 0.99
C ASP A 113 -2.40 3.86 1.20
N LEU A 114 -3.20 4.31 0.23
CA LEU A 114 -3.94 5.59 0.30
C LEU A 114 -4.93 5.60 1.47
N GLU A 115 -5.69 4.51 1.63
CA GLU A 115 -6.56 4.34 2.80
C GLU A 115 -5.77 4.52 4.10
N ARG A 116 -4.63 3.85 4.20
CA ARG A 116 -3.85 3.83 5.43
C ARG A 116 -3.18 5.16 5.75
N TYR A 117 -2.67 5.87 4.76
CA TYR A 117 -2.15 7.23 4.95
C TYR A 117 -3.23 8.21 5.41
N ALA A 118 -4.41 8.17 4.79
CA ALA A 118 -5.54 8.99 5.21
C ALA A 118 -5.99 8.64 6.64
N HIS A 119 -5.95 7.36 7.00
CA HIS A 119 -6.25 6.88 8.35
C HIS A 119 -5.21 7.41 9.37
N PHE A 120 -3.90 7.33 9.08
CA PHE A 120 -2.86 7.97 9.89
C PHE A 120 -3.14 9.47 10.08
N LYS A 121 -3.41 10.20 9.00
CA LYS A 121 -3.73 11.63 9.08
C LYS A 121 -4.97 11.88 9.97
N SER A 122 -5.99 11.04 9.87
CA SER A 122 -7.22 11.17 10.69
C SER A 122 -6.97 10.99 12.20
N PHE A 123 -5.90 10.29 12.58
CA PHE A 123 -5.43 10.14 13.96
C PHE A 123 -4.43 11.24 14.37
N GLY A 124 -4.21 12.25 13.54
CA GLY A 124 -3.32 13.38 13.84
C GLY A 124 -1.84 13.14 13.51
N TYR A 125 -1.52 12.06 12.80
CA TYR A 125 -0.14 11.82 12.34
C TYR A 125 0.19 12.72 11.14
N ARG A 126 1.39 13.32 11.18
CA ARG A 126 1.96 14.08 10.08
C ARG A 126 2.61 13.13 9.06
N LEU A 127 2.23 13.27 7.79
CA LEU A 127 2.80 12.49 6.71
C LEU A 127 4.03 13.20 6.15
N ILE A 128 5.19 12.55 6.22
CA ILE A 128 6.47 13.11 5.78
C ILE A 128 6.74 12.64 4.36
N MET A 129 6.52 13.54 3.40
CA MET A 129 6.94 13.42 2.00
C MET A 129 6.76 14.79 1.34
N ASP A 130 7.67 15.12 0.43
CA ASP A 130 7.48 16.23 -0.48
C ASP A 130 6.26 15.99 -1.39
N LYS A 131 5.47 17.05 -1.64
CA LYS A 131 4.22 16.97 -2.40
C LYS A 131 4.44 16.62 -3.86
N GLU A 132 5.49 17.16 -4.49
CA GLU A 132 5.86 16.82 -5.87
C GLU A 132 6.19 15.32 -5.95
N LYS A 133 6.95 14.80 -4.97
CA LYS A 133 7.26 13.36 -4.93
C LYS A 133 6.01 12.50 -4.76
N PHE A 134 5.07 12.93 -3.93
CA PHE A 134 3.80 12.22 -3.78
C PHE A 134 2.99 12.21 -5.08
N ASP A 135 2.91 13.36 -5.78
CA ASP A 135 2.23 13.46 -7.07
C ASP A 135 2.90 12.62 -8.15
N ILE A 136 4.21 12.46 -8.10
CA ILE A 136 4.89 11.58 -9.05
C ILE A 136 4.57 10.10 -8.74
N VAL A 137 4.55 9.70 -7.46
CA VAL A 137 4.26 8.31 -7.05
C VAL A 137 2.79 7.94 -7.25
N TYR A 138 1.86 8.80 -6.85
CA TYR A 138 0.43 8.52 -6.80
C TYR A 138 -0.39 9.27 -7.87
N GLY A 139 0.19 10.25 -8.56
CA GLY A 139 -0.41 10.96 -9.70
C GLY A 139 0.07 10.44 -11.07
N GLY A 140 0.78 9.30 -11.11
CA GLY A 140 1.08 8.58 -12.35
C GLY A 140 2.29 9.08 -13.15
N LYS A 141 3.21 9.85 -12.54
CA LYS A 141 4.40 10.39 -13.23
C LYS A 141 5.74 9.71 -12.88
N GLY A 142 5.74 8.61 -12.14
CA GLY A 142 6.86 7.65 -12.08
C GLY A 142 8.11 8.11 -11.33
N LEU A 143 8.10 8.02 -9.99
CA LEU A 143 9.28 8.17 -9.11
C LEU A 143 9.87 6.80 -8.74
N ILE A 144 9.12 5.76 -9.08
CA ILE A 144 9.43 4.34 -8.88
C ILE A 144 10.81 4.03 -9.49
N ASN A 145 11.21 4.68 -10.59
CA ASN A 145 12.50 4.38 -11.23
C ASN A 145 13.73 4.98 -10.51
N LYS A 146 13.58 6.00 -9.64
CA LYS A 146 14.74 6.63 -8.98
C LYS A 146 15.27 5.81 -7.80
N TYR A 147 14.39 5.12 -7.07
CA TYR A 147 14.73 4.42 -5.83
C TYR A 147 14.86 2.89 -5.97
N TYR A 148 14.50 2.34 -7.14
CA TYR A 148 14.51 0.91 -7.40
C TYR A 148 15.52 0.54 -8.48
N GLN A 149 16.21 -0.59 -8.31
CA GLN A 149 17.13 -1.18 -9.28
C GLN A 149 16.46 -2.29 -10.11
N ASN A 150 15.15 -2.19 -10.34
CA ASN A 150 14.46 -3.21 -11.12
C ASN A 150 14.60 -2.91 -12.61
N ASP A 151 15.59 -3.57 -13.23
CA ASP A 151 15.58 -3.88 -14.66
C ASP A 151 14.34 -4.75 -14.95
N ASN A 152 13.32 -4.19 -15.60
CA ASN A 152 12.27 -4.88 -16.36
C ASN A 152 11.33 -5.88 -15.62
N SER A 153 11.43 -6.07 -14.30
CA SER A 153 10.76 -7.19 -13.59
C SER A 153 9.33 -6.93 -13.07
N VAL A 154 8.89 -5.67 -13.05
CA VAL A 154 7.54 -5.29 -12.59
C VAL A 154 6.74 -4.83 -13.79
N GLY A 155 5.68 -5.56 -14.16
CA GLY A 155 4.88 -5.26 -15.35
C GLY A 155 4.62 -3.76 -15.52
N GLU A 156 4.90 -3.25 -16.73
CA GLU A 156 4.99 -1.81 -17.06
C GLU A 156 3.74 -0.98 -16.68
N ASN A 157 2.61 -1.65 -16.49
CA ASN A 157 1.38 -1.01 -16.06
C ASN A 157 0.61 -1.87 -15.03
N PHE A 158 -0.29 -1.20 -14.30
CA PHE A 158 -1.11 -1.80 -13.25
C PHE A 158 -1.81 -3.10 -13.70
N TYR A 159 -2.37 -3.12 -14.90
CA TYR A 159 -3.01 -4.31 -15.46
C TYR A 159 -2.05 -5.50 -15.60
N ASN A 160 -0.85 -5.26 -16.13
CA ASN A 160 0.19 -6.28 -16.27
C ASN A 160 0.68 -6.83 -14.92
N ARG A 161 0.75 -5.98 -13.87
CA ARG A 161 1.07 -6.47 -12.51
C ARG A 161 0.04 -7.47 -12.01
N HIS A 162 -1.25 -7.22 -12.26
CA HIS A 162 -2.31 -8.14 -11.85
C HIS A 162 -2.36 -9.42 -12.70
N LYS A 163 -1.86 -9.42 -13.94
CA LYS A 163 -1.79 -10.63 -14.79
C LYS A 163 -0.97 -11.76 -14.17
N ARG A 164 0.01 -11.45 -13.31
CA ARG A 164 0.81 -12.46 -12.58
C ARG A 164 -0.06 -13.39 -11.72
N TYR A 165 -1.24 -12.93 -11.30
CA TYR A 165 -2.19 -13.68 -10.49
C TYR A 165 -3.34 -14.30 -11.31
N LYS A 166 -3.23 -14.29 -12.65
CA LYS A 166 -4.27 -14.83 -13.53
C LYS A 166 -4.23 -16.36 -13.49
N THR A 167 -5.25 -16.95 -12.89
CA THR A 167 -5.48 -18.41 -12.94
C THR A 167 -6.44 -18.80 -14.07
N SER A 168 -7.38 -17.92 -14.42
CA SER A 168 -8.31 -18.07 -15.55
C SER A 168 -8.80 -16.70 -16.04
N ASN A 169 -9.38 -16.64 -17.24
CA ASN A 169 -9.95 -15.38 -17.77
C ASN A 169 -11.08 -14.85 -16.88
N PHE A 170 -11.99 -15.73 -16.45
CA PHE A 170 -13.11 -15.37 -15.58
C PHE A 170 -12.64 -14.92 -14.19
N GLY A 171 -11.76 -15.71 -13.55
CA GLY A 171 -11.19 -15.36 -12.24
C GLY A 171 -10.41 -14.04 -12.28
N PHE A 172 -9.73 -13.76 -13.39
CA PHE A 172 -9.06 -12.48 -13.60
C PHE A 172 -10.05 -11.33 -13.79
N GLY A 173 -11.18 -11.54 -14.49
CA GLY A 173 -12.28 -10.58 -14.57
C GLY A 173 -12.85 -10.21 -13.20
N ILE A 174 -13.13 -11.22 -12.36
CA ILE A 174 -13.56 -11.02 -10.97
C ILE A 174 -12.51 -10.23 -10.18
N ARG A 175 -11.22 -10.57 -10.32
CA ARG A 175 -10.13 -9.85 -9.65
C ARG A 175 -10.11 -8.38 -10.05
N MET A 176 -10.20 -8.08 -11.34
CA MET A 176 -10.19 -6.70 -11.83
C MET A 176 -11.46 -5.93 -11.40
N PHE A 177 -12.60 -6.60 -11.28
CA PHE A 177 -13.79 -5.98 -10.72
C PHE A 177 -13.63 -5.67 -9.22
N ARG A 178 -13.07 -6.61 -8.44
CA ARG A 178 -12.77 -6.38 -7.02
C ARG A 178 -11.79 -5.21 -6.83
N VAL A 179 -10.81 -5.09 -7.72
CA VAL A 179 -9.90 -3.93 -7.77
C VAL A 179 -10.66 -2.61 -7.97
N LEU A 180 -11.69 -2.56 -8.83
CA LEU A 180 -12.51 -1.36 -8.97
C LEU A 180 -13.29 -1.05 -7.69
N VAL A 181 -13.89 -2.06 -7.07
CA VAL A 181 -14.60 -1.91 -5.77
C VAL A 181 -13.64 -1.39 -4.70
N ASP A 182 -12.47 -2.00 -4.55
CA ASP A 182 -11.50 -1.63 -3.51
C ASP A 182 -10.84 -0.26 -3.78
N ASN A 183 -10.71 0.16 -5.05
CA ASN A 183 -10.31 1.53 -5.40
C ASN A 183 -11.33 2.55 -4.88
N GLU A 184 -12.63 2.34 -5.08
CA GLU A 184 -13.65 3.21 -4.50
C GLU A 184 -13.58 3.21 -2.97
N ARG A 185 -13.43 2.03 -2.35
CA ARG A 185 -13.37 1.91 -0.88
C ARG A 185 -12.14 2.57 -0.27
N GLY A 186 -10.98 2.48 -0.94
CA GLY A 186 -9.70 2.98 -0.44
C GLY A 186 -9.42 4.44 -0.81
N VAL A 187 -9.78 4.89 -2.01
CA VAL A 187 -9.66 6.30 -2.41
C VAL A 187 -10.80 7.14 -1.82
N ALA A 188 -11.97 6.54 -1.62
CA ALA A 188 -13.15 7.21 -1.07
C ALA A 188 -13.59 8.45 -1.86
N PHE A 189 -13.78 8.28 -3.18
CA PHE A 189 -14.32 9.33 -4.06
C PHE A 189 -15.64 9.88 -3.50
N LYS A 190 -15.95 11.15 -3.72
CA LYS A 190 -17.15 11.78 -3.14
C LYS A 190 -18.39 11.65 -4.00
N SER A 191 -18.22 11.33 -5.26
CA SER A 191 -19.34 11.05 -6.16
C SER A 191 -19.02 9.95 -7.15
N PHE A 192 -20.07 9.34 -7.71
CA PHE A 192 -19.91 8.42 -8.84
C PHE A 192 -19.20 9.09 -10.02
N SER A 193 -19.48 10.38 -10.29
CA SER A 193 -18.84 11.12 -11.37
C SER A 193 -17.32 11.18 -11.18
N GLU A 194 -16.88 11.53 -9.97
CA GLU A 194 -15.46 11.57 -9.61
C GLU A 194 -14.79 10.19 -9.75
N PHE A 195 -15.44 9.14 -9.24
CA PHE A 195 -14.94 7.78 -9.38
C PHE A 195 -14.84 7.35 -10.86
N TYR A 196 -15.88 7.58 -11.66
CA TYR A 196 -15.86 7.25 -13.09
C TYR A 196 -14.86 8.10 -13.87
N ASN A 197 -14.62 9.34 -13.44
CA ASN A 197 -13.63 10.22 -14.03
C ASN A 197 -12.21 9.66 -13.90
N SER A 198 -11.92 8.85 -12.87
CA SER A 198 -10.65 8.12 -12.74
C SER A 198 -10.41 7.05 -13.82
N SER A 199 -11.45 6.58 -14.52
CA SER A 199 -11.30 5.61 -15.61
C SER A 199 -10.60 6.23 -16.82
N SER A 200 -9.54 5.60 -17.34
CA SER A 200 -8.88 6.01 -18.59
C SER A 200 -9.74 5.82 -19.85
N SER A 201 -10.84 5.06 -19.76
CA SER A 201 -11.76 4.81 -20.86
C SER A 201 -13.19 5.24 -20.49
N LYS A 202 -13.86 5.93 -21.42
CA LYS A 202 -15.23 6.44 -21.27
C LYS A 202 -16.18 5.74 -22.24
N SER A 203 -16.54 4.50 -21.93
CA SER A 203 -17.57 3.75 -22.67
C SER A 203 -18.77 3.43 -21.79
N ILE A 204 -19.93 3.17 -22.40
CA ILE A 204 -21.18 2.81 -21.70
C ILE A 204 -20.97 1.55 -20.84
N ILE A 205 -20.40 0.50 -21.42
CA ILE A 205 -20.11 -0.76 -20.70
C ILE A 205 -19.19 -0.48 -19.50
N ARG A 206 -18.17 0.37 -19.67
CA ARG A 206 -17.26 0.77 -18.59
C ARG A 206 -17.99 1.57 -17.51
N GLY A 207 -18.90 2.46 -17.91
CA GLY A 207 -19.75 3.23 -17.01
C GLY A 207 -20.63 2.35 -16.14
N LEU A 208 -21.28 1.34 -16.74
CA LEU A 208 -22.08 0.34 -16.00
C LEU A 208 -21.22 -0.45 -15.02
N LEU A 209 -20.04 -0.91 -15.43
CA LEU A 209 -19.11 -1.61 -14.52
C LEU A 209 -18.70 -0.73 -13.32
N PHE A 210 -18.39 0.54 -13.55
CA PHE A 210 -18.08 1.48 -12.48
C PHE A 210 -19.28 1.74 -11.58
N MET A 211 -20.49 1.83 -12.14
CA MET A 211 -21.70 2.08 -11.37
C MET A 211 -22.01 0.91 -10.42
N VAL A 212 -21.88 -0.32 -10.91
CA VAL A 212 -22.03 -1.52 -10.07
C VAL A 212 -20.93 -1.58 -9.01
N ALA A 213 -19.67 -1.33 -9.38
CA ALA A 213 -18.56 -1.31 -8.43
C ALA A 213 -18.74 -0.25 -7.34
N TYR A 214 -19.17 0.96 -7.72
CA TYR A 214 -19.47 2.06 -6.81
C TYR A 214 -20.56 1.68 -5.81
N THR A 215 -21.67 1.12 -6.31
CA THR A 215 -22.79 0.70 -5.46
C THR A 215 -22.36 -0.38 -4.46
N ILE A 216 -21.63 -1.41 -4.92
CA ILE A 216 -21.12 -2.47 -4.05
C ILE A 216 -20.15 -1.89 -3.00
N ALA A 217 -19.25 -1.00 -3.39
CA ALA A 217 -18.32 -0.36 -2.46
C ALA A 217 -19.05 0.42 -1.36
N ARG A 218 -20.14 1.12 -1.69
CA ARG A 218 -20.97 1.85 -0.71
C ARG A 218 -21.67 0.91 0.26
N ILE A 219 -22.20 -0.22 -0.22
CA ILE A 219 -22.81 -1.26 0.62
C ILE A 219 -21.77 -1.87 1.57
N LEU A 220 -20.56 -2.17 1.07
CA LEU A 220 -19.47 -2.74 1.86
C LEU A 220 -18.78 -1.73 2.79
N GLY A 221 -19.14 -0.46 2.70
CA GLY A 221 -18.49 0.64 3.40
C GLY A 221 -17.23 1.15 2.69
N VAL A 222 -17.11 2.47 2.66
CA VAL A 222 -15.99 3.23 2.10
C VAL A 222 -15.17 3.83 3.26
N TYR A 223 -13.85 3.71 3.20
CA TYR A 223 -12.94 4.22 4.23
C TYR A 223 -12.65 5.70 4.01
N SER A 224 -13.62 6.54 4.32
CA SER A 224 -13.54 8.00 4.15
C SER A 224 -13.17 8.69 5.46
N TYR A 225 -12.10 9.46 5.45
CA TYR A 225 -11.59 10.17 6.64
C TYR A 225 -11.78 11.69 6.60
N SER A 226 -12.39 12.20 5.53
CA SER A 226 -12.82 13.59 5.39
C SER A 226 -14.27 13.67 4.89
N LYS A 227 -14.99 14.72 5.29
CA LYS A 227 -16.36 14.98 4.85
C LYS A 227 -16.42 15.40 3.38
N ASP A 228 -15.48 16.23 2.95
CA ASP A 228 -15.48 16.94 1.67
C ASP A 228 -14.41 16.44 0.68
N LYS A 229 -13.37 15.73 1.16
CA LYS A 229 -12.21 15.34 0.32
C LYS A 229 -11.99 13.84 0.26
N ASN A 230 -11.69 13.33 -0.93
CA ASN A 230 -11.27 11.94 -1.06
C ASN A 230 -9.92 11.74 -0.35
N ASN A 231 -9.49 10.49 -0.17
CA ASN A 231 -8.28 10.20 0.60
C ASN A 231 -7.01 10.76 -0.07
N ILE A 232 -6.96 10.85 -1.40
CA ILE A 232 -5.81 11.44 -2.12
C ILE A 232 -5.71 12.94 -1.80
N GLU A 233 -6.81 13.66 -1.96
CA GLU A 233 -6.92 15.09 -1.65
C GLU A 233 -6.63 15.36 -0.18
N TYR A 234 -7.20 14.55 0.70
CA TYR A 234 -7.00 14.66 2.13
C TYR A 234 -5.52 14.46 2.51
N ILE A 235 -4.84 13.46 1.96
CA ILE A 235 -3.40 13.26 2.21
C ILE A 235 -2.59 14.47 1.77
N LYS A 236 -2.83 14.98 0.55
CA LYS A 236 -2.06 16.06 -0.06
C LYS A 236 -2.01 17.35 0.76
N GLU A 237 -3.02 17.63 1.56
CA GLU A 237 -3.03 18.81 2.44
C GLU A 237 -2.02 18.72 3.59
N SER A 238 -1.66 17.51 4.00
CA SER A 238 -0.68 17.29 5.08
C SER A 238 0.76 17.20 4.59
N LEU A 239 0.96 17.10 3.28
CA LEU A 239 2.28 17.07 2.69
C LEU A 239 2.82 18.49 2.65
N GLN A 240 3.95 18.69 3.32
CA GLN A 240 4.71 19.94 3.25
C GLN A 240 5.84 19.74 2.24
N ASP A 241 6.15 20.80 1.50
CA ASP A 241 7.38 20.85 0.70
C ASP A 241 8.56 20.76 1.69
N SER A 242 9.39 19.72 1.54
CA SER A 242 10.50 19.42 2.46
C SER A 242 11.79 20.10 2.03
#